data_AF-A0A7K2KK87-F1
#
_entry.id   AF-A0A7K2KK87-F1
#
_cell.length_a   1.000
_cell.length_b   1.000
_cell.length_c   1.000
_cell.angle_alpha   90.00
_cell.angle_beta   90.00
_cell.angle_gamma   90.00
#
_symmetry.space_group_name_H-M   'P 1'
#
loop_
_entity.id
_entity.type
_entity.pdbx_description
1 polymer ?
#
loop_
_entity_poly.entity_id
_entity_poly.type
_entity_poly.pdbx_seq_one_letter_code
_entity_poly.pdbx_strand_id
1 'polypeptide(L)' 'HWFPFDLTVHLRLSPAALARRTEEAWTLPAFARYEAEVDPAGTADVVVRADDPRHPAWTGLSG' A
#
# COMPACT_ATOMS: atom_id res chain seq x y z
N HIS A 1 -15.45 -1.73 21.27
CA HIS A 1 -14.12 -1.13 21.10
C HIS A 1 -13.37 -2.03 20.14
N TRP A 2 -13.18 -1.59 18.89
CA TRP A 2 -12.48 -2.38 17.86
C TRP A 2 -11.04 -2.62 18.31
N PHE A 3 -10.50 -3.82 18.10
CA PHE A 3 -9.15 -4.15 18.54
C PHE A 3 -8.15 -3.38 17.64
N PRO A 4 -7.28 -2.52 18.18
CA PRO A 4 -6.22 -1.93 17.38
C PRO A 4 -5.26 -3.06 16.99
N PHE A 5 -4.87 -3.12 15.70
CA PHE A 5 -3.77 -3.99 15.31
C PHE A 5 -2.51 -3.50 16.02
N ASP A 6 -1.72 -4.42 16.60
CA ASP A 6 -0.46 -4.07 17.26
C ASP A 6 0.61 -3.58 16.25
N LEU A 7 0.40 -3.88 14.96
CA LEU A 7 1.23 -3.44 13.84
C LEU A 7 0.45 -3.49 12.52
N THR A 8 0.60 -2.45 11.71
CA THR A 8 0.04 -2.34 10.36
C THR A 8 1.13 -2.08 9.33
N VAL A 9 1.12 -2.86 8.25
CA VAL A 9 2.06 -2.74 7.13
C VAL A 9 1.27 -2.50 5.85
N HIS A 10 1.51 -1.36 5.21
CA HIS A 10 0.96 -1.05 3.90
C HIS A 10 1.99 -1.32 2.80
N LEU A 11 1.68 -2.26 1.90
CA LEU A 11 2.47 -2.51 0.70
C LEU A 11 2.01 -1.54 -0.41
N ARG A 12 2.89 -0.62 -0.76
CA ARG A 12 2.60 0.44 -1.72
C ARG A 12 3.24 0.12 -3.06
N LEU A 13 2.40 0.12 -4.10
CA LEU A 13 2.82 0.08 -5.51
C LEU A 13 2.62 1.47 -6.13
N SER A 14 3.51 1.91 -7.00
CA SER A 14 3.23 3.04 -7.88
C SER A 14 2.06 2.71 -8.81
N PRO A 15 1.31 3.70 -9.32
CA PRO A 15 0.21 3.46 -10.25
C PRO A 15 0.63 2.61 -11.47
N ALA A 16 1.84 2.83 -11.99
CA ALA A 16 2.37 2.05 -13.11
C ALA A 16 2.71 0.61 -12.71
N ALA A 17 3.28 0.38 -11.52
CA ALA A 17 3.57 -0.96 -11.03
C ALA A 17 2.28 -1.73 -10.73
N LEU A 18 1.27 -1.07 -10.16
CA LEU A 18 -0.05 -1.64 -9.92
C LEU A 18 -0.73 -2.03 -11.24
N ALA A 19 -0.74 -1.14 -12.23
CA ALA A 19 -1.32 -1.41 -13.55
C ALA A 19 -0.68 -2.63 -14.25
N ARG A 20 0.65 -2.80 -14.14
CA ARG A 20 1.36 -3.96 -14.72
C ARG A 20 1.03 -5.29 -14.04
N ARG A 21 0.59 -5.25 -12.78
CA ARG A 21 0.36 -6.44 -11.93
C ARG A 21 -1.10 -6.81 -11.75
N THR A 22 -2.01 -5.93 -12.15
CA THR A 22 -3.44 -6.13 -11.99
C THR A 22 -3.99 -6.86 -13.20
N GLU A 23 -4.48 -8.09 -13.01
CA GLU A 23 -5.09 -8.88 -14.08
C GLU A 23 -6.43 -8.25 -14.50
N GLU A 24 -7.24 -7.82 -13.53
CA GLU A 24 -8.52 -7.17 -13.75
C GLU A 24 -8.41 -5.64 -13.80
N ALA A 25 -8.06 -5.08 -14.96
CA ALA A 25 -7.86 -3.63 -15.13
C ALA A 25 -9.04 -2.76 -14.65
N TRP A 26 -10.27 -3.29 -14.62
CA TRP A 26 -11.45 -2.57 -14.10
C TRP A 26 -11.35 -2.22 -12.62
N THR A 27 -10.46 -2.87 -11.87
CA THR A 27 -10.25 -2.64 -10.42
C THR A 27 -9.32 -1.46 -10.14
N LEU A 28 -8.54 -0.99 -11.12
CA LEU A 28 -7.59 0.12 -10.93
C LEU A 28 -8.22 1.41 -10.39
N PRO A 29 -9.41 1.86 -10.85
CA PRO A 29 -10.08 3.00 -10.24
C PRO A 29 -10.48 2.77 -8.78
N ALA A 30 -10.80 1.53 -8.38
CA ALA A 30 -11.12 1.22 -6.99
C ALA A 30 -9.88 1.31 -6.10
N PHE A 31 -8.71 0.87 -6.57
CA PHE A 31 -7.44 1.06 -5.86
C PHE A 31 -7.06 2.53 -5.72
N ALA A 32 -7.20 3.33 -6.79
CA ALA A 32 -6.93 4.76 -6.74
C ALA A 32 -7.86 5.49 -5.75
N ARG A 33 -9.15 5.12 -5.74
CA ARG A 33 -10.13 5.65 -4.79
C ARG A 33 -9.78 5.23 -3.35
N TYR A 34 -9.38 3.99 -3.13
CA TYR A 34 -8.93 3.53 -1.81
C TYR A 34 -7.72 4.32 -1.31
N GLU A 35 -6.70 4.55 -2.15
CA GLU A 35 -5.53 5.36 -1.77
C GLU A 35 -5.94 6.79 -1.41
N ALA A 36 -6.88 7.39 -2.13
CA ALA A 36 -7.35 8.76 -1.88
C ALA A 36 -8.30 8.90 -0.67
N GLU A 37 -9.20 7.94 -0.46
CA GLU A 37 -10.24 8.02 0.59
C GLU A 37 -9.75 7.51 1.94
N VAL A 38 -8.85 6.52 1.95
CA VAL A 38 -8.39 5.87 3.19
C VAL A 38 -7.02 6.36 3.64
N ASP A 39 -6.20 6.87 2.71
CA ASP A 39 -4.79 7.20 2.97
C ASP A 39 -4.07 6.10 3.78
N PRO A 40 -3.97 4.87 3.22
CA PRO A 40 -3.36 3.74 3.92
C PRO A 40 -1.87 3.94 4.20
N ALA A 41 -1.20 4.81 3.45
CA ALA A 41 0.19 5.17 3.68
C ALA A 41 0.36 6.12 4.87
N GLY A 42 -0.59 7.04 5.08
CA GLY A 42 -0.59 7.94 6.24
C GLY A 42 -1.06 7.28 7.55
N THR A 43 -1.79 6.17 7.46
CA THR A 43 -2.36 5.48 8.63
C THR A 43 -1.59 4.23 9.08
N ALA A 44 -0.73 3.67 8.23
CA ALA A 44 0.06 2.49 8.58
C ALA A 44 1.31 2.83 9.42
N ASP A 45 1.65 1.95 10.35
CA ASP A 45 2.91 2.04 11.12
C ASP A 45 4.14 1.90 10.20
N VAL A 46 3.97 1.15 9.11
CA VAL A 46 5.02 0.84 8.14
C VAL A 46 4.49 0.92 6.72
N VAL A 47 5.22 1.62 5.85
CA VAL A 47 4.99 1.60 4.40
C VAL A 47 6.19 0.98 3.70
N VAL A 48 5.92 -0.07 2.92
CA VAL A 48 6.92 -0.74 2.08
C VAL A 48 6.63 -0.43 0.62
N ARG A 49 7.59 0.16 -0.09
CA ARG A 49 7.51 0.34 -1.54
C ARG A 49 7.89 -0.97 -2.23
N ALA A 50 7.01 -1.49 -3.09
CA ALA A 50 7.14 -2.84 -3.64
C ALA A 50 6.95 -2.93 -5.17
N ASP A 51 7.24 -1.86 -5.91
CA ASP A 51 7.12 -1.82 -7.38
C ASP A 51 7.75 -3.04 -8.07
N ASP A 52 8.94 -3.44 -7.59
CA ASP A 52 9.51 -4.77 -7.79
C ASP A 52 9.44 -5.57 -6.46
N PRO A 53 8.66 -6.67 -6.39
CA PRO A 53 8.52 -7.49 -5.19
C PRO A 53 9.81 -8.21 -4.81
N ARG A 54 10.80 -8.29 -5.71
CA ARG A 54 12.13 -8.84 -5.42
C ARG A 54 13.06 -7.83 -4.77
N HIS A 55 12.72 -6.54 -4.83
CA HIS A 55 13.52 -5.43 -4.32
C HIS A 55 12.66 -4.44 -3.50
N PRO A 56 12.06 -4.88 -2.37
CA PRO A 56 11.28 -4.01 -1.52
C PRO A 56 12.15 -2.95 -0.85
N ALA A 57 11.59 -1.75 -0.65
CA ALA A 57 12.26 -0.65 0.04
C ALA A 57 11.41 -0.11 1.19
N TRP A 58 12.02 0.00 2.37
CA TRP A 58 11.46 0.61 3.57
C TRP A 58 12.61 1.15 4.44
N THR A 59 12.38 2.26 5.14
CA THR A 59 13.38 2.96 5.96
C THR A 59 13.36 2.58 7.45
N GLY A 60 12.53 1.63 7.87
CA GLY A 60 12.36 1.23 9.28
C GLY A 60 11.18 1.92 9.98
N LEU A 61 10.85 1.47 11.20
CA LEU A 61 9.80 2.08 12.02
C LEU A 61 10.28 3.49 12.40
N SER A 62 9.52 4.52 12.06
CA SER A 62 9.70 5.84 12.65
C SER A 62 9.27 5.71 14.11
N GLY A 63 10.23 5.65 15.03
CA GLY A 63 9.95 5.79 16.47
C GLY A 63 9.52 7.21 16.81
#